data_AF-A0A4S2MU62-F1
#
_entry.id   AF-A0A4S2MU62-F1
#
_cell.length_a   1.000
_cell.length_b   1.000
_cell.length_c   1.000
_cell.angle_alpha   90.00
_cell.angle_beta   90.00
_cell.angle_gamma   90.00
#
_symmetry.space_group_name_H-M   'P 1'
#
loop_
_entity.id
_entity.type
_entity.pdbx_description
1 polymer ?
#
loop_
_entity_poly.entity_id
_entity_poly.type
_entity_poly.pdbx_seq_one_letter_code
_entity_poly.pdbx_strand_id
1 'polypeptide(L)'
;MSAITGEVCGSQEPVDLNTIRTFSDRLKAWHTNLPEDLTLASAVRGDCDSANRTAILLIHCAYLGSIILLTRRTYIETIVSRTSMLDGPFSPSETNEGKEAETYSGMCITAAKQLATVVEILRAENRLTRRCWLLIQSAYTAGIIISLDVASRRGRPTFESAFKESMSLIERCITVLSQCGTFDVVAEGLAKILQPIHDTLSKPAMVPGTRRSLYSNPYAAGSPRMPTNEELLAHIVDLLKRPYGGEGTIMDFDNFGIHQQAAPANYRFATDSDFPAYPGNGHATPGSVDSVRSTSASGGHRAVIMAEFHPELAGGRAEMWRKQNNLGHFSSAGFQQH
;
A
#
# COMPACT_ATOMS: atom_id res chain seq x y z
N MET A 1 23.06 -2.31 -19.64
CA MET A 1 21.78 -2.60 -18.93
C MET A 1 20.71 -1.52 -19.14
N SER A 2 21.04 -0.27 -19.51
CA SER A 2 20.03 0.79 -19.78
C SER A 2 19.14 0.54 -21.02
N ALA A 3 19.65 -0.17 -22.03
CA ALA A 3 18.90 -0.49 -23.25
C ALA A 3 17.69 -1.44 -23.04
N ILE A 4 17.75 -2.34 -22.04
CA ILE A 4 16.67 -3.32 -21.78
C ILE A 4 15.52 -2.68 -20.96
N THR A 5 15.84 -1.71 -20.10
CA THR A 5 14.84 -0.96 -19.33
C THR A 5 14.13 0.13 -20.15
N GLY A 6 14.78 0.66 -21.18
CA GLY A 6 14.20 1.69 -22.06
C GLY A 6 13.05 1.16 -22.93
N GLU A 7 13.19 -0.05 -23.49
CA GLU A 7 12.16 -0.63 -24.37
C GLU A 7 10.91 -1.10 -23.60
N VAL A 8 11.06 -1.60 -22.37
CA VAL A 8 9.92 -2.16 -21.59
C VAL A 8 9.07 -1.06 -20.94
N CYS A 9 9.63 0.10 -20.61
CA CYS A 9 8.88 1.24 -20.07
C CYS A 9 8.45 2.26 -21.14
N GLY A 10 9.04 2.20 -22.35
CA GLY A 10 8.75 3.11 -23.46
C GLY A 10 7.82 2.54 -24.54
N SER A 11 7.64 1.21 -24.62
CA SER A 11 6.68 0.63 -25.55
C SER A 11 5.25 0.94 -25.09
N GLN A 12 4.54 1.77 -25.86
CA GLN A 12 3.10 2.00 -25.78
C GLN A 12 2.29 0.76 -26.18
N GLU A 13 2.77 -0.44 -25.86
CA GLU A 13 2.01 -1.65 -26.11
C GLU A 13 0.80 -1.64 -25.19
N PRO A 14 -0.42 -1.80 -25.72
CA PRO A 14 -1.64 -1.77 -24.92
C PRO A 14 -1.58 -2.85 -23.83
N VAL A 15 -2.16 -2.55 -22.67
CA VAL A 15 -2.22 -3.52 -21.58
C VAL A 15 -3.02 -4.75 -22.02
N ASP A 16 -2.37 -5.91 -22.04
CA ASP A 16 -3.04 -7.18 -22.30
C ASP A 16 -3.86 -7.61 -21.07
N LEU A 17 -5.14 -7.28 -21.08
CA LEU A 17 -6.10 -7.65 -20.04
C LEU A 17 -6.25 -9.17 -19.88
N ASN A 18 -6.04 -9.96 -20.95
CA ASN A 18 -6.15 -11.41 -20.86
C ASN A 18 -4.98 -12.01 -20.06
N THR A 19 -3.78 -11.44 -20.23
CA THR A 19 -2.61 -11.77 -19.40
C THR A 19 -2.87 -11.43 -17.93
N ILE A 20 -3.40 -10.22 -17.65
CA ILE A 20 -3.78 -9.82 -16.29
C ILE A 20 -4.80 -10.79 -15.69
N ARG A 21 -5.83 -11.16 -16.44
CA ARG A 21 -6.85 -12.12 -16.01
C ARG A 21 -6.24 -13.47 -15.62
N THR A 22 -5.44 -14.04 -16.52
CA THR A 22 -4.81 -15.34 -16.32
C THR A 22 -3.93 -15.36 -15.07
N PHE A 23 -3.09 -14.35 -14.86
CA PHE A 23 -2.22 -14.28 -13.68
C PHE A 23 -2.99 -13.96 -12.40
N SER A 24 -4.01 -13.09 -12.47
CA SER A 24 -4.89 -12.81 -11.33
C SER A 24 -5.59 -14.09 -10.86
N ASP A 25 -6.13 -14.88 -11.77
CA ASP A 25 -6.84 -16.12 -11.44
C ASP A 25 -5.90 -17.16 -10.82
N ARG A 26 -4.67 -17.26 -11.33
CA ARG A 26 -3.63 -18.12 -10.73
C ARG A 26 -3.23 -17.66 -9.33
N LEU A 27 -3.06 -16.35 -9.10
CA LEU A 27 -2.75 -15.80 -7.79
C LEU A 27 -3.87 -16.04 -6.79
N LYS A 28 -5.13 -15.82 -7.21
CA LYS A 28 -6.31 -16.11 -6.40
C LYS A 28 -6.39 -17.60 -6.05
N ALA A 29 -6.24 -18.48 -7.04
CA ALA A 29 -6.25 -19.92 -6.83
C ALA A 29 -5.15 -20.36 -5.85
N TRP A 30 -3.94 -19.80 -5.97
CA TRP A 30 -2.88 -20.05 -5.00
C TRP A 30 -3.29 -19.61 -3.59
N HIS A 31 -3.83 -18.39 -3.43
CA HIS A 31 -4.23 -17.86 -2.13
C HIS A 31 -5.39 -18.65 -1.49
N THR A 32 -6.38 -19.10 -2.28
CA THR A 32 -7.51 -19.91 -1.78
C THR A 32 -7.13 -21.33 -1.40
N ASN A 33 -6.01 -21.84 -1.91
CA ASN A 33 -5.49 -23.18 -1.60
C ASN A 33 -4.49 -23.18 -0.43
N LEU A 34 -4.29 -22.04 0.24
CA LEU A 34 -3.46 -22.00 1.44
C LEU A 34 -4.12 -22.79 2.59
N PRO A 35 -3.34 -23.56 3.37
CA PRO A 35 -3.80 -24.14 4.63
C PRO A 35 -4.39 -23.08 5.57
N GLU A 36 -5.37 -23.45 6.38
CA GLU A 36 -6.06 -22.53 7.30
C GLU A 36 -5.07 -21.77 8.21
N ASP A 37 -4.02 -22.45 8.66
CA ASP A 37 -2.97 -21.88 9.52
C ASP A 37 -2.14 -20.79 8.83
N LEU A 38 -2.09 -20.78 7.49
CA LEU A 38 -1.37 -19.78 6.69
C LEU A 38 -2.28 -18.64 6.20
N THR A 39 -3.55 -18.64 6.58
CA THR A 39 -4.48 -17.57 6.23
C THR A 39 -4.17 -16.29 7.02
N LEU A 40 -4.46 -15.14 6.42
CA LEU A 40 -4.29 -13.86 7.09
C LEU A 40 -5.18 -13.76 8.35
N ALA A 41 -6.37 -14.36 8.31
CA ALA A 41 -7.27 -14.41 9.46
C ALA A 41 -6.62 -15.12 10.67
N SER A 42 -6.01 -16.28 10.47
CA SER A 42 -5.25 -17.00 11.51
C SER A 42 -4.10 -16.13 12.05
N ALA A 43 -3.35 -15.53 11.12
CA ALA A 43 -2.26 -14.63 11.47
C ALA A 43 -2.71 -13.34 12.14
N VAL A 44 -3.97 -12.90 12.05
CA VAL A 44 -4.47 -11.72 12.79
C VAL A 44 -4.97 -12.11 14.18
N ARG A 45 -5.66 -13.25 14.32
CA ARG A 45 -6.18 -13.75 15.62
C ARG A 45 -5.08 -13.99 16.65
N GLY A 46 -3.90 -14.41 16.18
CA GLY A 46 -2.75 -14.70 17.05
C GLY A 46 -2.76 -16.12 17.57
N ASP A 47 -3.35 -17.04 16.79
CA ASP A 47 -3.42 -18.46 17.10
C ASP A 47 -2.10 -19.19 16.78
N CYS A 48 -1.17 -18.51 16.08
CA CYS A 48 0.11 -19.07 15.66
C CYS A 48 1.28 -18.55 16.51
N ASP A 49 2.35 -19.35 16.59
CA ASP A 49 3.63 -18.91 17.16
C ASP A 49 4.11 -17.63 16.49
N SER A 50 4.86 -16.84 17.26
CA SER A 50 5.42 -15.58 16.83
C SER A 50 6.19 -15.69 15.52
N ALA A 51 7.13 -16.64 15.36
CA ALA A 51 7.92 -16.71 14.13
C ALA A 51 7.04 -17.01 12.90
N ASN A 52 6.08 -17.91 13.06
CA ASN A 52 5.12 -18.29 12.02
C ASN A 52 4.23 -17.10 11.63
N ARG A 53 3.76 -16.31 12.60
CA ARG A 53 2.95 -15.11 12.33
C ARG A 53 3.67 -14.12 11.42
N THR A 54 4.95 -13.82 11.69
CA THR A 54 5.75 -12.93 10.82
C THR A 54 5.85 -13.49 9.40
N ALA A 55 6.16 -14.78 9.26
CA ALA A 55 6.28 -15.43 7.96
C ALA A 55 4.97 -15.38 7.17
N ILE A 56 3.83 -15.65 7.82
CA ILE A 56 2.50 -15.56 7.20
C ILE A 56 2.21 -14.14 6.72
N LEU A 57 2.43 -13.12 7.56
CA LEU A 57 2.23 -11.72 7.16
C LEU A 57 3.12 -11.32 5.98
N LEU A 58 4.37 -11.78 5.93
CA LEU A 58 5.27 -11.54 4.79
C LEU A 58 4.80 -12.24 3.50
N ILE A 59 4.26 -13.46 3.59
CA ILE A 59 3.65 -14.16 2.46
C ILE A 59 2.46 -13.35 1.92
N HIS A 60 1.63 -12.80 2.81
CA HIS A 60 0.52 -11.92 2.41
C HIS A 60 0.98 -10.59 1.83
N CYS A 61 2.09 -10.01 2.32
CA CYS A 61 2.72 -8.86 1.66
C CYS A 61 3.15 -9.19 0.23
N ALA A 62 3.78 -10.34 0.01
CA ALA A 62 4.21 -10.76 -1.33
C ALA A 62 3.02 -11.00 -2.27
N TYR A 63 1.94 -11.61 -1.77
CA TYR A 63 0.70 -11.80 -2.53
C TYR A 63 0.06 -10.47 -2.95
N LEU A 64 -0.17 -9.56 -2.00
CA LEU A 64 -0.77 -8.26 -2.26
C LEU A 64 0.12 -7.41 -3.18
N GLY A 65 1.44 -7.44 -2.95
CA GLY A 65 2.43 -6.82 -3.83
C GLY A 65 2.35 -7.35 -5.26
N SER A 66 2.12 -8.66 -5.45
CA SER A 66 1.95 -9.28 -6.77
C SER A 66 0.67 -8.81 -7.47
N ILE A 67 -0.44 -8.71 -6.74
CA ILE A 67 -1.69 -8.14 -7.28
C ILE A 67 -1.47 -6.70 -7.72
N ILE A 68 -0.79 -5.88 -6.91
CA ILE A 68 -0.44 -4.51 -7.26
C ILE A 68 0.43 -4.47 -8.51
N LEU A 69 1.50 -5.27 -8.59
CA LEU A 69 2.38 -5.29 -9.75
C LEU A 69 1.62 -5.60 -11.05
N LEU A 70 0.67 -6.54 -10.97
CA LEU A 70 -0.15 -6.95 -12.10
C LEU A 70 -1.17 -5.88 -12.54
N THR A 71 -1.80 -5.20 -11.58
CA THR A 71 -2.95 -4.31 -11.83
C THR A 71 -2.59 -2.82 -11.85
N ARG A 72 -1.39 -2.44 -11.41
CA ARG A 72 -0.95 -1.03 -11.32
C ARG A 72 -1.00 -0.31 -12.66
N ARG A 73 -0.58 -0.96 -13.75
CA ARG A 73 -0.56 -0.31 -15.07
C ARG A 73 -1.97 0.05 -15.53
N THR A 74 -2.90 -0.90 -15.45
CA THR A 74 -4.32 -0.67 -15.72
C THR A 74 -4.89 0.43 -14.83
N TYR A 75 -4.54 0.43 -13.54
CA TYR A 75 -4.96 1.50 -12.63
C TYR A 75 -4.51 2.89 -13.08
N ILE A 76 -3.23 3.05 -13.45
CA ILE A 76 -2.68 4.32 -13.95
C ILE A 76 -3.40 4.75 -15.23
N GLU A 77 -3.57 3.86 -16.19
CA GLU A 77 -4.22 4.17 -17.47
C GLU A 77 -5.67 4.59 -17.29
N THR A 78 -6.41 3.94 -16.38
CA THR A 78 -7.77 4.32 -16.03
C THR A 78 -7.83 5.69 -15.35
N ILE A 79 -6.87 6.04 -14.48
CA ILE A 79 -6.80 7.38 -13.87
C ILE A 79 -6.45 8.44 -14.91
N VAL A 80 -5.43 8.21 -15.73
CA VAL A 80 -5.02 9.15 -16.79
C VAL A 80 -6.18 9.42 -17.75
N SER A 81 -6.87 8.37 -18.20
CA SER A 81 -8.05 8.49 -19.08
C SER A 81 -9.18 9.30 -18.43
N ARG A 82 -9.41 9.11 -17.12
CA ARG A 82 -10.41 9.89 -16.36
C ARG A 82 -10.04 11.36 -16.23
N THR A 83 -8.77 11.67 -16.01
CA THR A 83 -8.30 13.04 -15.81
C THR A 83 -8.19 13.79 -17.15
N SER A 84 -7.76 13.14 -18.23
CA SER A 84 -7.70 13.76 -19.57
C SER A 84 -9.08 14.09 -20.15
N MET A 85 -10.13 13.39 -19.70
CA MET A 85 -11.51 13.63 -20.14
C MET A 85 -12.26 14.69 -19.33
N LEU A 86 -11.60 15.43 -18.43
CA LEU A 86 -12.25 16.50 -17.68
C LEU A 86 -12.71 17.69 -18.54
N ASP A 87 -12.33 17.76 -19.82
CA ASP A 87 -12.86 18.71 -20.81
C ASP A 87 -14.09 18.18 -21.59
N GLY A 88 -14.58 16.96 -21.30
CA GLY A 88 -15.74 16.36 -21.97
C GLY A 88 -16.67 15.59 -21.02
N PRO A 89 -17.92 15.30 -21.44
CA PRO A 89 -18.82 14.48 -20.63
C PRO A 89 -18.25 13.07 -20.47
N PHE A 90 -17.93 12.70 -19.22
CA PHE A 90 -17.49 11.36 -18.83
C PHE A 90 -18.53 10.33 -19.25
N SER A 91 -18.26 9.58 -20.32
CA SER A 91 -18.97 8.35 -20.62
C SER A 91 -18.08 7.21 -20.12
N PRO A 92 -18.46 6.49 -19.03
CA PRO A 92 -17.74 5.28 -18.66
C PRO A 92 -17.71 4.38 -19.89
N SER A 93 -16.52 3.90 -20.27
CA SER A 93 -16.38 3.03 -21.43
C SER A 93 -17.34 1.85 -21.26
N GLU A 94 -18.44 1.86 -22.02
CA GLU A 94 -19.48 0.84 -21.93
C GLU A 94 -18.99 -0.51 -22.47
N THR A 95 -17.82 -0.51 -23.10
CA THR A 95 -17.11 -1.70 -23.56
C THR A 95 -16.81 -2.64 -22.41
N ASN A 96 -16.80 -3.94 -22.71
CA ASN A 96 -16.44 -4.96 -21.72
C ASN A 96 -15.00 -4.79 -21.20
N GLU A 97 -14.09 -4.38 -22.08
CA GLU A 97 -12.68 -4.09 -21.73
C GLU A 97 -12.57 -2.93 -20.73
N GLY A 98 -13.37 -1.86 -20.91
CA GLY A 98 -13.39 -0.73 -19.99
C GLY A 98 -13.87 -1.11 -18.58
N LYS A 99 -14.91 -1.94 -18.48
CA LYS A 99 -15.42 -2.45 -17.20
C LYS A 99 -14.42 -3.36 -16.49
N GLU A 100 -13.74 -4.20 -17.25
CA GLU A 100 -12.68 -5.07 -16.74
C GLU A 100 -11.48 -4.26 -16.25
N ALA A 101 -11.06 -3.22 -16.99
CA ALA A 101 -10.01 -2.31 -16.56
C ALA A 101 -10.35 -1.58 -15.26
N GLU A 102 -11.60 -1.12 -15.09
CA GLU A 102 -12.06 -0.53 -13.82
C GLU A 102 -12.04 -1.54 -12.67
N THR A 103 -12.36 -2.81 -12.95
CA THR A 103 -12.30 -3.90 -11.96
C THR A 103 -10.87 -4.12 -11.46
N TYR A 104 -9.89 -4.19 -12.36
CA TYR A 104 -8.48 -4.31 -11.98
C TYR A 104 -7.94 -3.06 -11.28
N SER A 105 -8.39 -1.87 -11.70
CA SER A 105 -8.13 -0.61 -10.98
C SER A 105 -8.62 -0.68 -9.53
N GLY A 106 -9.84 -1.17 -9.29
CA GLY A 106 -10.38 -1.39 -7.95
C GLY A 106 -9.60 -2.43 -7.13
N MET A 107 -9.18 -3.53 -7.77
CA MET A 107 -8.32 -4.53 -7.14
C MET A 107 -6.98 -3.95 -6.70
N CYS A 108 -6.34 -3.10 -7.52
CA CYS A 108 -5.09 -2.43 -7.20
C CYS A 108 -5.19 -1.58 -5.92
N ILE A 109 -6.23 -0.74 -5.84
CA ILE A 109 -6.49 0.12 -4.68
C ILE A 109 -6.75 -0.73 -3.43
N THR A 110 -7.59 -1.76 -3.55
CA THR A 110 -7.95 -2.63 -2.43
C THR A 110 -6.72 -3.36 -1.89
N ALA A 111 -5.89 -3.90 -2.79
CA ALA A 111 -4.64 -4.56 -2.43
C ALA A 111 -3.66 -3.59 -1.75
N ALA A 112 -3.57 -2.34 -2.21
CA ALA A 112 -2.73 -1.32 -1.58
C ALA A 112 -3.17 -0.98 -0.14
N LYS A 113 -4.48 -0.81 0.09
CA LYS A 113 -5.03 -0.57 1.44
C LYS A 113 -4.76 -1.74 2.38
N GLN A 114 -5.05 -2.95 1.92
CA GLN A 114 -4.77 -4.17 2.65
C GLN A 114 -3.27 -4.32 2.95
N LEU A 115 -2.41 -4.02 1.98
CA LEU A 115 -0.96 -4.07 2.13
C LEU A 115 -0.51 -3.09 3.22
N ALA A 116 -0.95 -1.83 3.17
CA ALA A 116 -0.67 -0.83 4.20
C ALA A 116 -1.05 -1.32 5.61
N THR A 117 -2.22 -1.94 5.75
CA THR A 117 -2.68 -2.55 7.01
C THR A 117 -1.76 -3.69 7.47
N VAL A 118 -1.35 -4.60 6.58
CA VAL A 118 -0.43 -5.69 6.92
C VAL A 118 0.95 -5.16 7.36
N VAL A 119 1.50 -4.17 6.66
CA VAL A 119 2.81 -3.59 7.05
C VAL A 119 2.73 -2.90 8.41
N GLU A 120 1.61 -2.23 8.70
CA GLU A 120 1.36 -1.62 10.00
C GLU A 120 1.24 -2.67 11.13
N ILE A 121 0.61 -3.82 10.89
CA ILE A 121 0.56 -4.92 11.87
C ILE A 121 1.97 -5.39 12.21
N LEU A 122 2.82 -5.59 11.20
CA LEU A 122 4.22 -5.97 11.39
C LEU A 122 5.01 -4.90 12.18
N ARG A 123 4.70 -3.62 11.96
CA ARG A 123 5.26 -2.50 12.74
C ARG A 123 4.81 -2.50 14.18
N ALA A 124 3.50 -2.56 14.42
CA ALA A 124 2.91 -2.50 15.76
C ALA A 124 3.42 -3.64 16.67
N GLU A 125 3.75 -4.78 16.08
CA GLU A 125 4.30 -5.93 16.80
C GLU A 125 5.84 -5.90 16.96
N ASN A 126 6.49 -4.81 16.54
CA ASN A 126 7.95 -4.67 16.52
C ASN A 126 8.67 -5.80 15.77
N ARG A 127 8.01 -6.32 14.72
CA ARG A 127 8.50 -7.40 13.84
C ARG A 127 9.12 -6.87 12.55
N LEU A 128 9.34 -5.56 12.45
CA LEU A 128 10.04 -4.99 11.32
C LEU A 128 11.50 -5.44 11.35
N THR A 129 11.80 -6.33 10.42
CA THR A 129 13.17 -6.59 10.00
C THR A 129 13.69 -5.30 9.35
N ARG A 130 14.58 -4.60 10.08
CA ARG A 130 15.04 -3.23 9.81
C ARG A 130 15.48 -2.95 8.36
N ARG A 131 15.94 -3.98 7.64
CA ARG A 131 16.43 -3.94 6.25
C ARG A 131 15.66 -4.88 5.32
N CYS A 132 14.41 -5.20 5.63
CA CYS A 132 13.62 -6.05 4.77
C CYS A 132 13.09 -5.25 3.58
N TRP A 133 13.75 -5.46 2.45
CA TRP A 133 13.37 -4.85 1.18
C TRP A 133 11.89 -5.03 0.84
N LEU A 134 11.34 -6.22 1.10
CA LEU A 134 9.92 -6.50 0.86
C LEU A 134 9.01 -5.53 1.62
N LEU A 135 9.29 -5.23 2.89
CA LEU A 135 8.46 -4.33 3.71
C LEU A 135 8.63 -2.87 3.32
N ILE A 136 9.87 -2.45 3.06
CA ILE A 136 10.19 -1.09 2.62
C ILE A 136 9.46 -0.80 1.30
N GLN A 137 9.61 -1.68 0.31
CA GLN A 137 8.94 -1.54 -0.98
C GLN A 137 7.42 -1.64 -0.86
N SER A 138 6.90 -2.51 0.01
CA SER A 138 5.45 -2.67 0.24
C SER A 138 4.83 -1.40 0.81
N ALA A 139 5.44 -0.82 1.85
CA ALA A 139 4.95 0.42 2.48
C ALA A 139 4.95 1.59 1.48
N TYR A 140 6.05 1.77 0.75
CA TYR A 140 6.15 2.81 -0.26
C TYR A 140 5.12 2.64 -1.39
N THR A 141 5.04 1.44 -1.97
CA THR A 141 4.12 1.16 -3.08
C THR A 141 2.66 1.34 -2.65
N ALA A 142 2.29 0.84 -1.48
CA ALA A 142 0.95 1.04 -0.92
C ALA A 142 0.65 2.53 -0.71
N GLY A 143 1.56 3.26 -0.07
CA GLY A 143 1.41 4.70 0.20
C GLY A 143 1.21 5.52 -1.06
N ILE A 144 1.99 5.27 -2.13
CA ILE A 144 1.86 6.01 -3.40
C ILE A 144 0.56 5.67 -4.14
N ILE A 145 0.14 4.40 -4.17
CA ILE A 145 -1.14 4.01 -4.81
C ILE A 145 -2.33 4.65 -4.09
N ILE A 146 -2.34 4.61 -2.76
CA ILE A 146 -3.39 5.24 -1.96
C ILE A 146 -3.36 6.76 -2.15
N SER A 147 -2.17 7.37 -2.26
CA SER A 147 -2.04 8.79 -2.57
C SER A 147 -2.63 9.17 -3.92
N LEU A 148 -2.43 8.35 -4.97
CA LEU A 148 -3.06 8.54 -6.28
C LEU A 148 -4.59 8.47 -6.20
N ASP A 149 -5.10 7.49 -5.45
CA ASP A 149 -6.52 7.25 -5.25
C ASP A 149 -7.19 8.42 -4.49
N VAL A 150 -6.50 8.98 -3.51
CA VAL A 150 -6.93 10.18 -2.79
C VAL A 150 -6.88 11.43 -3.69
N ALA A 151 -5.76 11.63 -4.40
CA ALA A 151 -5.56 12.79 -5.27
C ALA A 151 -6.60 12.86 -6.41
N SER A 152 -6.95 11.70 -6.98
CA SER A 152 -7.88 11.61 -8.12
C SER A 152 -9.34 11.89 -7.74
N ARG A 153 -9.71 11.70 -6.47
CA ARG A 153 -11.07 11.92 -5.95
C ARG A 153 -11.21 13.21 -5.15
N ARG A 154 -10.12 13.97 -5.01
CA ARG A 154 -10.08 15.20 -4.23
C ARG A 154 -11.12 16.22 -4.75
N GLY A 155 -11.81 16.88 -3.83
CA GLY A 155 -12.85 17.88 -4.15
C GLY A 155 -14.25 17.30 -4.38
N ARG A 156 -14.45 15.98 -4.22
CA ARG A 156 -15.77 15.33 -4.33
C ARG A 156 -16.36 15.08 -2.91
N PRO A 157 -17.49 15.71 -2.55
CA PRO A 157 -18.07 15.61 -1.19
C PRO A 157 -18.44 14.18 -0.77
N THR A 158 -18.76 13.32 -1.73
CA THR A 158 -19.21 11.94 -1.51
C THR A 158 -18.15 11.02 -0.90
N PHE A 159 -16.89 11.44 -0.82
CA PHE A 159 -15.76 10.59 -0.42
C PHE A 159 -15.05 11.04 0.86
N GLU A 160 -15.63 11.93 1.66
CA GLU A 160 -14.95 12.51 2.84
C GLU A 160 -14.56 11.47 3.91
N SER A 161 -15.41 10.48 4.20
CA SER A 161 -15.10 9.42 5.16
C SER A 161 -13.95 8.52 4.65
N ALA A 162 -14.04 8.08 3.40
CA ALA A 162 -13.02 7.27 2.74
C ALA A 162 -11.69 8.03 2.57
N PHE A 163 -11.75 9.36 2.44
CA PHE A 163 -10.58 10.22 2.40
C PHE A 163 -9.81 10.16 3.73
N LYS A 164 -10.49 10.34 4.86
CA LYS A 164 -9.84 10.31 6.19
C LYS A 164 -9.18 8.96 6.48
N GLU A 165 -9.86 7.86 6.14
CA GLU A 165 -9.31 6.51 6.26
C GLU A 165 -8.04 6.35 5.40
N SER A 166 -8.11 6.74 4.13
CA SER A 166 -6.99 6.63 3.19
C SER A 166 -5.79 7.48 3.63
N MET A 167 -6.04 8.68 4.16
CA MET A 167 -4.98 9.54 4.73
C MET A 167 -4.29 8.87 5.92
N SER A 168 -5.05 8.23 6.81
CA SER A 168 -4.47 7.47 7.94
C SER A 168 -3.61 6.30 7.46
N LEU A 169 -4.00 5.62 6.37
CA LEU A 169 -3.18 4.55 5.77
C LEU A 169 -1.87 5.08 5.17
N ILE A 170 -1.90 6.24 4.51
CA ILE A 170 -0.68 6.90 3.99
C ILE A 170 0.26 7.26 5.14
N GLU A 171 -0.26 7.86 6.22
CA GLU A 171 0.52 8.20 7.42
C GLU A 171 1.18 6.97 8.07
N ARG A 172 0.47 5.83 8.13
CA ARG A 172 1.04 4.56 8.60
C ARG A 172 2.20 4.10 7.70
N CYS A 173 2.05 4.18 6.38
CA CYS A 173 3.12 3.83 5.45
C CYS A 173 4.36 4.71 5.66
N ILE A 174 4.18 6.02 5.84
CA ILE A 174 5.26 6.97 6.15
C ILE A 174 5.94 6.61 7.49
N THR A 175 5.15 6.25 8.50
CA THR A 175 5.67 5.87 9.82
C THR A 175 6.51 4.60 9.75
N VAL A 176 6.05 3.58 9.00
CA VAL A 176 6.83 2.36 8.74
C VAL A 176 8.15 2.70 8.04
N LEU A 177 8.11 3.50 6.98
CA LEU A 177 9.29 3.90 6.22
C LEU A 177 10.28 4.70 7.07
N SER A 178 9.80 5.65 7.87
CA SER A 178 10.62 6.44 8.80
C SER A 178 11.29 5.55 9.85
N GLN A 179 10.59 4.56 10.38
CA GLN A 179 11.16 3.59 11.33
C GLN A 179 12.25 2.73 10.68
N CYS A 180 12.01 2.20 9.48
CA CYS A 180 13.03 1.49 8.70
C CYS A 180 14.21 2.41 8.32
N GLY A 181 13.93 3.69 8.07
CA GLY A 181 14.89 4.74 7.71
C GLY A 181 16.00 4.95 8.74
N THR A 182 15.74 4.62 10.02
CA THR A 182 16.76 4.67 11.06
C THR A 182 17.92 3.68 10.84
N PHE A 183 17.76 2.69 9.95
CA PHE A 183 18.76 1.66 9.65
C PHE A 183 19.03 1.44 8.15
N ASP A 184 18.21 2.03 7.28
CA ASP A 184 18.23 1.86 5.82
C ASP A 184 17.99 3.21 5.13
N VAL A 185 19.02 3.71 4.44
CA VAL A 185 18.97 5.02 3.76
C VAL A 185 17.94 5.08 2.63
N VAL A 186 17.63 3.94 2.00
CA VAL A 186 16.61 3.88 0.94
C VAL A 186 15.23 4.08 1.56
N ALA A 187 14.94 3.43 2.70
CA ALA A 187 13.69 3.64 3.41
C ALA A 187 13.49 5.09 3.85
N GLU A 188 14.55 5.75 4.33
CA GLU A 188 14.53 7.17 4.67
C GLU A 188 14.24 8.03 3.43
N GLY A 189 14.89 7.73 2.30
CA GLY A 189 14.65 8.41 1.03
C GLY A 189 13.20 8.28 0.55
N LEU A 190 12.63 7.07 0.62
CA LEU A 190 11.24 6.82 0.25
C LEU A 190 10.25 7.54 1.18
N ALA A 191 10.55 7.63 2.48
CA ALA A 191 9.75 8.45 3.41
C ALA A 191 9.79 9.94 3.03
N LYS A 192 10.96 10.47 2.69
CA LYS A 192 11.14 11.86 2.23
C LYS A 192 10.41 12.17 0.93
N ILE A 193 10.18 11.18 0.07
CA ILE A 193 9.36 11.32 -1.15
C ILE A 193 7.87 11.31 -0.81
N LEU A 194 7.43 10.42 0.08
CA LEU A 194 6.00 10.24 0.39
C LEU A 194 5.45 11.35 1.30
N GLN A 195 6.27 11.92 2.20
CA GLN A 195 5.85 12.95 3.16
C GLN A 195 5.32 14.22 2.48
N PRO A 196 6.00 14.85 1.50
CA PRO A 196 5.47 16.04 0.82
C PRO A 196 4.16 15.80 0.08
N ILE A 197 3.96 14.59 -0.45
CA ILE A 197 2.71 14.17 -1.10
C ILE A 197 1.59 14.17 -0.06
N HIS A 198 1.79 13.48 1.07
CA HIS A 198 0.84 13.44 2.17
C HIS A 198 0.50 14.85 2.71
N ASP A 199 1.50 15.71 2.92
CA ASP A 199 1.29 17.06 3.43
C ASP A 199 0.49 17.94 2.45
N THR A 200 0.69 17.72 1.15
CA THR A 200 -0.06 18.40 0.09
C THR A 200 -1.50 17.90 0.03
N LEU A 201 -1.74 16.60 0.21
CA LEU A 201 -3.08 16.01 0.25
C LEU A 201 -3.87 16.41 1.49
N SER A 202 -3.20 16.55 2.64
CA SER A 202 -3.82 16.92 3.92
C SER A 202 -4.42 18.34 3.92
N LYS A 203 -3.93 19.22 3.05
CA LYS A 203 -4.45 20.58 2.93
C LYS A 203 -5.85 20.52 2.27
N PRO A 204 -6.83 21.32 2.69
CA PRO A 204 -8.12 21.37 2.00
C PRO A 204 -7.90 21.78 0.55
N ALA A 205 -8.60 21.12 -0.38
CA ALA A 205 -8.54 21.51 -1.79
C ALA A 205 -8.95 22.98 -1.90
N MET A 206 -8.08 23.83 -2.45
CA MET A 206 -8.45 25.22 -2.72
C MET A 206 -9.63 25.19 -3.69
N VAL A 207 -10.79 25.66 -3.25
CA VAL A 207 -12.02 25.67 -4.03
C VAL A 207 -11.75 26.44 -5.34
N PRO A 208 -11.91 25.81 -6.52
CA PRO A 208 -11.83 26.50 -7.80
C PRO A 208 -13.06 27.39 -7.94
N GLY A 209 -12.98 28.58 -7.35
CA GLY A 209 -14.09 29.53 -7.21
C GLY A 209 -13.75 30.69 -6.28
N THR A 210 -12.92 30.45 -5.26
CA THR A 210 -12.37 31.51 -4.40
C THR A 210 -11.08 32.08 -5.01
N ARG A 211 -11.11 32.41 -6.32
CA ARG A 211 -10.00 33.07 -7.02
C ARG A 211 -9.83 34.56 -6.66
N ARG A 212 -10.55 35.08 -5.68
CA ARG A 212 -10.40 36.47 -5.22
C ARG A 212 -10.60 36.51 -3.72
N SER A 213 -9.55 36.80 -2.96
CA SER A 213 -9.54 37.94 -2.03
C SER A 213 -8.55 37.79 -0.86
N LEU A 214 -8.11 36.59 -0.46
CA LEU A 214 -7.24 36.48 0.72
C LEU A 214 -6.08 35.52 0.47
N TYR A 215 -4.88 36.09 0.47
CA TYR A 215 -3.53 35.49 0.45
C TYR A 215 -2.70 35.65 -0.83
N SER A 216 -1.78 36.61 -0.68
CA SER A 216 -0.44 36.71 -1.26
C SER A 216 -0.31 36.95 -2.75
N ASN A 217 0.09 38.18 -3.04
CA ASN A 217 0.68 38.66 -4.28
C ASN A 217 1.63 37.60 -4.91
N PRO A 218 1.32 37.05 -6.10
CA PRO A 218 2.22 36.11 -6.80
C PRO A 218 3.52 36.77 -7.30
N TYR A 219 3.68 38.09 -7.13
CA TYR A 219 4.93 38.82 -7.38
C TYR A 219 5.82 38.97 -6.14
N ALA A 220 5.49 38.36 -5.00
CA ALA A 220 6.45 38.19 -3.91
C ALA A 220 7.47 37.12 -4.32
N ALA A 221 8.58 37.56 -4.91
CA ALA A 221 9.71 36.71 -5.27
C ALA A 221 10.13 35.85 -4.05
N GLY A 222 9.93 34.54 -4.13
CA GLY A 222 10.42 33.59 -3.12
C GLY A 222 9.36 32.79 -2.34
N SER A 223 8.05 32.98 -2.56
CA SER A 223 7.06 32.09 -1.93
C SER A 223 6.91 30.79 -2.73
N PRO A 224 7.11 29.61 -2.13
CA PRO A 224 6.94 28.34 -2.83
C PRO A 224 5.47 28.17 -3.26
N ARG A 225 5.23 28.24 -4.56
CA ARG A 225 3.92 27.95 -5.17
C ARG A 225 3.52 26.53 -4.77
N MET A 226 2.36 26.37 -4.13
CA MET A 226 1.83 25.03 -3.89
C MET A 226 1.50 24.37 -5.24
N PRO A 227 1.85 23.08 -5.41
CA PRO A 227 1.53 22.37 -6.64
C PRO A 227 0.02 22.28 -6.82
N THR A 228 -0.45 22.42 -8.06
CA THR A 228 -1.85 22.17 -8.39
C THR A 228 -2.18 20.68 -8.21
N ASN A 229 -3.46 20.33 -8.09
CA ASN A 229 -3.84 18.91 -7.96
C ASN A 229 -3.44 18.09 -9.20
N GLU A 230 -3.44 18.72 -10.38
CA GLU A 230 -2.99 18.11 -11.64
C GLU A 230 -1.48 17.86 -11.64
N GLU A 231 -0.69 18.85 -11.19
CA GLU A 231 0.77 18.70 -11.05
C GLU A 231 1.10 17.56 -10.05
N LEU A 232 0.36 17.48 -8.94
CA LEU A 232 0.51 16.41 -7.95
C LEU A 232 0.14 15.03 -8.54
N LEU A 233 -0.98 14.94 -9.26
CA LEU A 233 -1.41 13.71 -9.92
C LEU A 233 -0.37 13.24 -10.95
N ALA A 234 0.10 14.14 -11.80
CA ALA A 234 1.12 13.85 -12.79
C ALA A 234 2.41 13.35 -12.13
N HIS A 235 2.83 13.98 -11.04
CA HIS A 235 4.00 13.55 -10.26
C HIS A 235 3.83 12.15 -9.68
N ILE A 236 2.70 11.86 -9.02
CA ILE A 236 2.41 10.53 -8.47
C ILE A 236 2.36 9.46 -9.58
N VAL A 237 1.78 9.79 -10.74
CA VAL A 237 1.75 8.90 -11.90
C VAL A 237 3.15 8.61 -12.43
N ASP A 238 4.03 9.61 -12.51
CA ASP A 238 5.43 9.40 -12.93
C ASP A 238 6.17 8.46 -11.97
N LEU A 239 6.00 8.65 -10.66
CA LEU A 239 6.56 7.75 -9.65
C LEU A 239 6.08 6.29 -9.84
N LEU A 240 4.79 6.09 -10.12
CA LEU A 240 4.23 4.74 -10.31
C LEU A 240 4.61 4.09 -11.64
N LYS A 241 4.93 4.89 -12.67
CA LYS A 241 5.50 4.38 -13.92
C LYS A 241 6.94 3.88 -13.74
N ARG A 242 7.64 4.36 -12.69
CA ARG A 242 9.05 4.05 -12.39
C ARG A 242 9.22 3.51 -10.95
N PRO A 243 8.56 2.40 -10.59
CA PRO A 243 8.49 1.91 -9.21
C PRO A 243 9.84 1.47 -8.60
N TYR A 244 10.88 1.30 -9.43
CA TYR A 244 12.22 0.88 -9.03
C TYR A 244 13.29 1.95 -9.35
N GLY A 245 12.87 3.19 -9.63
CA GLY A 245 13.73 4.24 -10.16
C GLY A 245 13.92 4.09 -11.68
N GLY A 246 13.95 5.21 -12.39
CA GLY A 246 14.37 5.24 -13.80
C GLY A 246 15.89 5.31 -13.92
N GLU A 247 16.40 5.69 -15.10
CA GLU A 247 17.84 6.01 -15.27
C GLU A 247 18.31 7.10 -14.27
N GLY A 248 17.38 7.90 -13.74
CA GLY A 248 17.51 8.70 -12.52
C GLY A 248 16.87 8.03 -11.29
N THR A 249 17.54 7.04 -10.72
CA THR A 249 17.97 7.01 -9.31
C THR A 249 16.99 6.97 -8.13
N ILE A 250 17.02 5.82 -7.43
CA ILE A 250 17.05 5.73 -5.95
C ILE A 250 18.52 5.65 -5.43
N MET A 251 19.48 5.43 -6.34
CA MET A 251 20.90 5.28 -6.03
C MET A 251 21.76 6.46 -6.54
N ASP A 252 21.16 7.62 -6.86
CA ASP A 252 21.97 8.84 -7.07
C ASP A 252 22.32 9.28 -5.67
N PHE A 253 23.51 8.84 -5.29
CA PHE A 253 24.23 9.23 -4.10
C PHE A 253 24.22 10.76 -3.92
N ASP A 254 24.19 11.51 -5.03
CA ASP A 254 24.13 12.97 -5.04
C ASP A 254 22.78 13.53 -4.55
N ASN A 255 21.66 12.84 -4.81
CA ASN A 255 20.33 13.31 -4.41
C ASN A 255 20.03 13.04 -2.91
N PHE A 256 20.76 12.10 -2.31
CA PHE A 256 20.64 11.76 -0.88
C PHE A 256 21.77 12.35 -0.02
N GLY A 257 22.70 13.11 -0.62
CA GLY A 257 23.87 13.64 0.10
C GLY A 257 24.80 12.54 0.63
N ILE A 258 24.74 11.33 0.07
CA ILE A 258 25.59 10.21 0.44
C ILE A 258 26.86 10.34 -0.41
N HIS A 259 27.87 11.06 0.09
CA HIS A 259 29.19 11.11 -0.56
C HIS A 259 29.72 9.69 -0.78
N GLN A 260 29.74 9.24 -2.05
CA GLN A 260 30.48 8.12 -2.67
C GLN A 260 31.16 7.08 -1.75
N GLN A 261 30.49 6.65 -0.68
CA GLN A 261 30.90 5.50 0.12
C GLN A 261 30.31 4.30 -0.59
N ALA A 262 31.21 3.42 -1.03
CA ALA A 262 30.88 2.19 -1.75
C ALA A 262 29.59 1.57 -1.22
N ALA A 263 28.65 1.27 -2.12
CA ALA A 263 27.41 0.58 -1.78
C ALA A 263 27.73 -0.55 -0.78
N PRO A 264 27.01 -0.67 0.35
CA PRO A 264 27.30 -1.69 1.33
C PRO A 264 27.33 -3.05 0.62
N ALA A 265 28.36 -3.87 0.88
CA ALA A 265 28.63 -5.10 0.13
C ALA A 265 27.41 -6.06 0.02
N ASN A 266 26.43 -5.89 0.92
CA ASN A 266 25.18 -6.63 0.96
C ASN A 266 24.05 -6.13 0.03
N TYR A 267 24.24 -5.06 -0.76
CA TYR A 267 23.28 -4.58 -1.78
C TYR A 267 23.69 -4.92 -3.22
N ARG A 268 24.76 -5.71 -3.43
CA ARG A 268 25.01 -6.30 -4.74
C ARG A 268 23.91 -7.32 -5.03
N PHE A 269 22.95 -6.96 -5.87
CA PHE A 269 22.18 -7.95 -6.61
C PHE A 269 23.20 -8.84 -7.32
N ALA A 270 23.12 -10.16 -7.08
CA ALA A 270 24.08 -11.13 -7.60
C ALA A 270 24.29 -10.88 -9.10
N THR A 271 25.47 -10.36 -9.45
CA THR A 271 25.96 -10.45 -10.81
C THR A 271 26.43 -11.88 -11.03
N ASP A 272 26.23 -12.43 -12.22
CA ASP A 272 26.51 -13.84 -12.58
C ASP A 272 27.95 -14.32 -12.25
N SER A 273 28.85 -13.43 -11.87
CA SER A 273 30.23 -13.71 -11.47
C SER A 273 30.44 -14.17 -10.02
N ASP A 274 29.45 -14.00 -9.13
CA ASP A 274 29.71 -14.04 -7.67
C ASP A 274 29.27 -15.35 -6.97
N PHE A 275 29.14 -16.47 -7.71
CA PHE A 275 28.97 -17.80 -7.08
C PHE A 275 30.34 -18.42 -6.75
N PRO A 276 30.78 -18.42 -5.48
CA PRO A 276 31.90 -19.27 -5.09
C PRO A 276 31.48 -20.74 -5.19
N ALA A 277 32.31 -21.55 -5.83
CA ALA A 277 32.17 -23.00 -5.81
C ALA A 277 32.17 -23.47 -4.34
N TYR A 278 31.07 -24.08 -3.89
CA TYR A 278 30.95 -24.64 -2.55
C TYR A 278 31.98 -25.76 -2.33
N PRO A 279 32.88 -25.68 -1.33
CA PRO A 279 33.54 -26.85 -0.80
C PRO A 279 32.60 -27.57 0.18
N GLY A 280 32.61 -28.90 0.09
CA GLY A 280 31.67 -29.78 0.76
C GLY A 280 31.76 -29.85 2.29
N ASN A 281 30.60 -30.20 2.86
CA ASN A 281 30.33 -30.87 4.14
C ASN A 281 31.35 -30.75 5.28
N GLY A 282 30.97 -29.99 6.31
CA GLY A 282 31.47 -30.14 7.67
C GLY A 282 30.32 -30.00 8.68
N HIS A 283 30.13 -31.03 9.50
CA HIS A 283 29.17 -31.10 10.61
C HIS A 283 29.39 -29.99 11.65
N ALA A 284 28.30 -29.41 12.17
CA ALA A 284 28.32 -28.64 13.41
C ALA A 284 27.07 -28.91 14.28
N THR A 285 27.31 -29.05 15.58
CA THR A 285 26.42 -29.42 16.69
C THR A 285 25.55 -28.25 17.21
N PRO A 286 24.40 -28.51 17.88
CA PRO A 286 23.50 -27.46 18.35
C PRO A 286 23.88 -26.92 19.73
N GLY A 287 23.95 -25.59 19.86
CA GLY A 287 24.11 -24.85 21.11
C GLY A 287 22.83 -24.08 21.48
N SER A 288 22.50 -24.15 22.77
CA SER A 288 21.36 -23.58 23.50
C SER A 288 21.23 -22.05 23.38
N VAL A 289 19.99 -21.53 23.31
CA VAL A 289 19.68 -20.11 23.50
C VAL A 289 18.50 -19.94 24.45
N ASP A 290 18.72 -19.10 25.45
CA ASP A 290 17.83 -18.76 26.55
C ASP A 290 16.62 -17.89 26.17
N SER A 291 15.61 -18.04 27.01
CA SER A 291 14.28 -17.45 26.97
C SER A 291 14.26 -15.93 27.22
N VAL A 292 13.55 -15.16 26.38
CA VAL A 292 13.24 -13.75 26.63
C VAL A 292 11.72 -13.54 26.72
N ARG A 293 11.38 -12.82 27.79
CA ARG A 293 10.08 -12.51 28.39
C ARG A 293 9.20 -11.65 27.48
N SER A 294 7.97 -12.09 27.22
CA SER A 294 6.93 -11.35 26.50
C SER A 294 6.14 -10.43 27.43
N THR A 295 6.04 -9.15 27.09
CA THR A 295 5.09 -8.18 27.67
C THR A 295 3.88 -8.01 26.75
N SER A 296 2.69 -8.21 27.30
CA SER A 296 1.39 -8.04 26.63
C SER A 296 0.90 -6.59 26.71
N ALA A 297 0.44 -6.00 25.59
CA ALA A 297 -0.57 -4.92 25.63
C ALA A 297 -1.20 -4.64 24.23
N SER A 298 -2.45 -4.18 24.26
CA SER A 298 -3.26 -3.54 23.20
C SER A 298 -4.23 -4.43 22.40
N GLY A 299 -5.40 -4.67 22.98
CA GLY A 299 -6.55 -5.36 22.36
C GLY A 299 -7.51 -4.48 21.54
N GLY A 300 -7.21 -3.19 21.34
CA GLY A 300 -8.14 -2.24 20.69
C GLY A 300 -8.15 -2.24 19.15
N HIS A 301 -7.07 -2.66 18.51
CA HIS A 301 -6.91 -2.55 17.04
C HIS A 301 -7.42 -3.78 16.25
N ARG A 302 -7.81 -4.88 16.92
CA ARG A 302 -8.09 -6.18 16.27
C ARG A 302 -9.44 -6.25 15.53
N ALA A 303 -10.44 -5.50 15.97
CA ALA A 303 -11.81 -5.62 15.43
C ALA A 303 -12.01 -4.95 14.06
N VAL A 304 -11.25 -3.89 13.76
CA VAL A 304 -11.36 -3.14 12.48
C VAL A 304 -10.73 -3.92 11.33
N ILE A 305 -9.63 -4.62 11.59
CA ILE A 305 -8.85 -5.37 10.58
C ILE A 305 -9.69 -6.49 9.95
N MET A 306 -10.50 -7.22 10.72
CA MET A 306 -11.30 -8.35 10.21
C MET A 306 -12.40 -7.94 9.21
N ALA A 307 -12.93 -6.72 9.29
CA ALA A 307 -13.99 -6.25 8.39
C ALA A 307 -13.46 -5.89 6.99
N GLU A 308 -12.17 -5.60 6.86
CA GLU A 308 -11.53 -5.07 5.65
C GLU A 308 -11.08 -6.17 4.66
N PHE A 309 -10.97 -7.43 5.12
CA PHE A 309 -10.43 -8.54 4.31
C PHE A 309 -11.46 -9.42 3.62
N HIS A 310 -12.76 -9.34 3.95
CA HIS A 310 -13.82 -10.15 3.31
C HIS A 310 -15.17 -9.41 3.21
N PRO A 311 -15.41 -8.56 2.20
CA PRO A 311 -16.73 -7.96 1.99
C PRO A 311 -17.82 -8.99 1.63
N GLU A 312 -17.47 -10.13 1.01
CA GLU A 312 -18.42 -11.19 0.65
C GLU A 312 -18.94 -12.03 1.85
N LEU A 313 -18.27 -11.99 3.01
CA LEU A 313 -18.75 -12.67 4.23
C LEU A 313 -19.46 -11.71 5.21
N ALA A 314 -19.45 -10.40 4.93
CA ALA A 314 -20.10 -9.39 5.76
C ALA A 314 -21.63 -9.39 5.58
N GLY A 315 -22.13 -9.80 4.40
CA GLY A 315 -23.56 -9.86 4.09
C GLY A 315 -24.36 -10.80 5.02
N GLY A 316 -23.77 -11.93 5.44
CA GLY A 316 -24.43 -12.90 6.31
C GLY A 316 -24.40 -12.58 7.82
N ARG A 317 -23.42 -11.79 8.28
CA ARG A 317 -23.24 -11.49 9.72
C ARG A 317 -23.96 -10.23 10.19
N ALA A 318 -24.19 -9.24 9.32
CA ALA A 318 -25.00 -8.07 9.65
C ALA A 318 -26.46 -8.42 9.95
N GLU A 319 -26.99 -9.47 9.31
CA GLU A 319 -28.36 -9.95 9.53
C GLU A 319 -28.48 -10.80 10.81
N MET A 320 -27.41 -11.52 11.19
CA MET A 320 -27.34 -12.29 12.43
C MET A 320 -27.23 -11.37 13.66
N TRP A 321 -26.47 -10.28 13.57
CA TRP A 321 -26.37 -9.27 14.64
C TRP A 321 -27.69 -8.49 14.84
N ARG A 322 -28.43 -8.24 13.75
CA ARG A 322 -29.75 -7.59 13.80
C ARG A 322 -30.84 -8.51 14.40
N LYS A 323 -30.73 -9.83 14.22
CA LYS A 323 -31.62 -10.82 14.86
C LYS A 323 -31.32 -11.04 16.35
N GLN A 324 -30.05 -10.94 16.76
CA GLN A 324 -29.67 -11.09 18.17
C GLN A 324 -30.08 -9.88 19.04
N ASN A 325 -30.09 -8.67 18.48
CA ASN A 325 -30.52 -7.47 19.22
C ASN A 325 -32.04 -7.21 19.23
N ASN A 326 -32.83 -8.01 18.50
CA ASN A 326 -34.30 -7.84 18.45
C ASN A 326 -35.07 -8.83 19.35
N LEU A 327 -34.37 -9.64 20.15
CA LEU A 327 -34.97 -10.57 21.13
C LEU A 327 -34.95 -10.02 22.58
N GLY A 328 -34.57 -8.75 22.77
CA GLY A 328 -34.42 -8.12 24.08
C GLY A 328 -35.63 -7.37 24.65
N HIS A 329 -36.81 -7.40 23.99
CA HIS A 329 -38.03 -6.80 24.54
C HIS A 329 -39.03 -7.89 24.94
N PHE A 330 -38.79 -8.50 26.11
CA PHE A 330 -39.83 -9.19 26.86
C PHE A 330 -40.25 -8.35 28.06
N SER A 331 -41.57 -8.15 28.09
CA SER A 331 -42.40 -7.44 29.04
C SER A 331 -42.07 -7.68 30.52
N SER A 332 -41.87 -6.61 31.29
CA SER A 332 -42.10 -6.61 32.74
C SER A 332 -43.36 -5.79 33.00
N ALA A 333 -44.48 -6.49 33.19
CA ALA A 333 -45.73 -5.94 33.64
C ALA A 333 -45.95 -6.31 35.10
N GLY A 334 -46.21 -5.30 35.92
CA GLY A 334 -47.09 -5.39 37.10
C GLY A 334 -46.46 -5.83 38.42
N PHE A 335 -46.10 -4.85 39.26
CA PHE A 335 -46.35 -4.96 40.69
C PHE A 335 -46.83 -3.61 41.23
N GLN A 336 -48.04 -3.63 41.78
CA GLN A 336 -48.83 -2.48 42.22
C GLN A 336 -48.85 -2.53 43.76
N GLN A 337 -48.41 -1.46 44.44
CA GLN A 337 -48.74 -1.23 45.85
C GLN A 337 -48.74 0.28 46.15
N HIS A 338 -49.83 0.67 46.83
CA HIS A 338 -50.23 1.96 47.40
C HIS A 338 -50.84 3.03 46.48
#